data_AF-A0A8H6SIU7-F1
#
_entry.id   AF-A0A8H6SIU7-F1
#
_cell.length_a   1.000
_cell.length_b   1.000
_cell.length_c   1.000
_cell.angle_alpha   90.00
_cell.angle_beta   90.00
_cell.angle_gamma   90.00
#
_symmetry.space_group_name_H-M   'P 1'
#
loop_
_entity.id
_entity.type
_entity.pdbx_description
1 polymer ?
#
loop_
_entity_poly.entity_id
_entity_poly.type
_entity_poly.pdbx_seq_one_letter_code
_entity_poly.pdbx_strand_id
1 'polypeptide(L)'
;MNQDMRTRGERQERLQQEIDSYKSRLKRQMASERLAKHAATNMLPTSEMEATELNKKLNRSRVVLATLDREANEKAAMLLELDDVYSCSSARRVAKNAGGSTTDQSGAGTGARVVRGIPKIRHVFHTRFCSTATHKMAQNLEGLKSEVQELERNLLTMEKENAGPLQVPEREMYLRYMAKLPVSTSRRPFGELAPIGSQETIKSVIELAERSTARPVIFLRKRTIWCTQDRMHALGFAPTEIFHHAKQRWVPYDYVSVHCGRDVQLIVEEETELFYAGLYRVHSMRELANQGTPCPTDVDLTAMFAAMGLKVRLFAGSRALLHDRIREICPDQSLRPPAECFGLQCVGFDEELYQELRTKWGMSGGNGVEKQRGGASKRPGEHVPQDVREWKRTRWSTDKGN
;
A
#
# COMPACT_ATOMS: atom_id res chain seq x y z
N MET A 1 12.04 49.25 20.95
CA MET A 1 10.91 48.54 21.58
C MET A 1 9.54 48.92 21.00
N ASN A 2 9.24 50.19 20.71
CA ASN A 2 7.95 50.58 20.09
C ASN A 2 7.81 50.21 18.59
N GLN A 3 8.93 50.09 17.86
CA GLN A 3 8.93 49.76 16.43
C GLN A 3 8.59 48.27 16.17
N ASP A 4 9.09 47.35 17.01
CA ASP A 4 8.76 45.91 16.96
C ASP A 4 7.30 45.59 17.32
N MET A 5 6.65 46.46 18.10
CA MET A 5 5.25 46.27 18.48
C MET A 5 4.31 46.65 17.34
N ARG A 6 4.66 47.66 16.54
CA ARG A 6 3.89 48.04 15.34
C ARG A 6 3.99 46.96 14.26
N THR A 7 5.18 46.45 13.98
CA THR A 7 5.38 45.40 12.95
C THR A 7 4.67 44.09 13.30
N ARG A 8 4.55 43.73 14.58
CA ARG A 8 3.76 42.57 15.03
C ARG A 8 2.25 42.77 14.84
N GLY A 9 1.72 43.95 15.16
CA GLY A 9 0.31 44.28 14.96
C GLY A 9 -0.08 44.21 13.48
N GLU A 10 0.74 44.80 12.61
CA GLU A 10 0.54 44.76 11.15
C GLU A 10 0.60 43.34 10.59
N ARG A 11 1.51 42.49 11.10
CA ARG A 11 1.60 41.08 10.69
C ARG A 11 0.37 40.28 11.11
N GLN A 12 -0.16 40.52 12.30
CA GLN A 12 -1.37 39.86 12.79
C GLN A 12 -2.60 40.28 11.99
N GLU A 13 -2.70 41.57 11.65
CA GLU A 13 -3.80 42.09 10.82
C GLU A 13 -3.77 41.50 9.40
N ARG A 14 -2.59 41.39 8.78
CA ARG A 14 -2.45 40.72 7.47
C ARG A 14 -2.87 39.25 7.50
N LEU A 15 -2.45 38.50 8.52
CA LEU A 15 -2.86 37.10 8.70
C LEU A 15 -4.38 36.97 8.88
N GLN A 16 -5.00 37.88 9.63
CA GLN A 16 -6.44 37.89 9.82
C GLN A 16 -7.19 38.16 8.51
N GLN A 17 -6.70 39.11 7.70
CA GLN A 17 -7.24 39.40 6.37
C GLN A 17 -7.11 38.21 5.41
N GLU A 18 -5.98 37.49 5.44
CA GLU A 18 -5.79 36.27 4.64
C GLU A 18 -6.76 35.15 5.03
N ILE A 19 -6.96 34.95 6.35
CA ILE A 19 -7.91 33.97 6.88
C ILE A 19 -9.34 34.30 6.42
N ASP A 20 -9.75 35.55 6.50
CA ASP A 20 -11.12 35.95 6.12
C ASP A 20 -11.32 35.94 4.60
N SER A 21 -10.28 36.21 3.81
CA SER A 21 -10.25 35.97 2.37
C SER A 21 -10.42 34.48 2.03
N TYR A 22 -9.74 33.58 2.76
CA TYR A 22 -9.88 32.14 2.58
C TYR A 22 -11.28 31.63 2.91
N LYS A 23 -11.86 32.05 4.05
CA LYS A 23 -13.25 31.73 4.41
C LYS A 23 -14.25 32.17 3.34
N SER A 24 -14.02 33.35 2.75
CA SER A 24 -14.89 33.89 1.70
C SER A 24 -14.77 33.12 0.38
N ARG A 25 -13.59 32.57 0.05
CA ARG A 25 -13.42 31.66 -1.10
C ARG A 25 -14.12 30.32 -0.86
N LEU A 26 -13.93 29.75 0.33
CA LEU A 26 -14.56 28.47 0.71
C LEU A 26 -16.09 28.56 0.71
N LYS A 27 -16.67 29.64 1.25
CA LYS A 27 -18.12 29.88 1.20
C LYS A 27 -18.65 29.95 -0.23
N ARG A 28 -17.93 30.61 -1.14
CA ARG A 28 -18.32 30.70 -2.56
C ARG A 28 -18.24 29.35 -3.26
N GLN A 29 -17.22 28.56 -2.97
CA GLN A 29 -17.09 27.20 -3.51
C GLN A 29 -18.21 26.28 -3.03
N MET A 30 -18.50 26.28 -1.72
CA MET A 30 -19.61 25.50 -1.15
C MET A 30 -20.97 25.91 -1.73
N ALA A 31 -21.18 27.21 -1.98
CA ALA A 31 -22.39 27.70 -2.63
C ALA A 31 -22.50 27.22 -4.09
N SER A 32 -21.40 27.21 -4.85
CA SER A 32 -21.41 26.71 -6.23
C SER A 32 -21.62 25.20 -6.30
N GLU A 33 -21.08 24.43 -5.35
CA GLU A 33 -21.33 22.98 -5.26
C GLU A 33 -22.79 22.67 -4.90
N ARG A 34 -23.43 23.47 -4.04
CA ARG A 34 -24.87 23.34 -3.77
C ARG A 34 -25.73 23.61 -5.01
N LEU A 35 -25.37 24.62 -5.80
CA LEU A 35 -26.05 24.92 -7.07
C LEU A 35 -25.85 23.80 -8.10
N ALA A 36 -24.62 23.25 -8.20
CA ALA A 36 -24.34 22.11 -9.06
C ALA A 36 -25.12 20.86 -8.65
N LYS A 37 -25.25 20.59 -7.34
CA LYS A 37 -26.05 19.49 -6.79
C LYS A 37 -27.53 19.67 -7.12
N HIS A 38 -28.08 20.88 -6.97
CA HIS A 38 -29.46 21.18 -7.36
C HIS A 38 -29.70 20.99 -8.87
N ALA A 39 -28.74 21.36 -9.72
CA ALA A 39 -28.82 21.14 -11.16
C ALA A 39 -28.78 19.63 -11.52
N ALA A 40 -27.96 18.84 -10.82
CA ALA A 40 -27.85 17.39 -11.03
C ALA A 40 -29.09 16.61 -10.55
N THR A 41 -29.81 17.10 -9.54
CA THR A 41 -30.99 16.40 -8.97
C THR A 41 -32.19 16.34 -9.94
N ASN A 42 -32.18 17.13 -11.03
CA ASN A 42 -33.21 17.12 -12.08
C ASN A 42 -32.92 16.15 -13.24
N MET A 43 -31.84 15.38 -13.17
CA MET A 43 -31.49 14.35 -14.16
C MET A 43 -31.46 13.00 -13.44
N LEU A 44 -32.29 12.03 -13.86
CA LEU A 44 -32.32 10.68 -13.30
C LEU A 44 -30.92 10.04 -13.40
N PRO A 45 -30.24 9.75 -12.27
CA PRO A 45 -28.91 9.15 -12.31
C PRO A 45 -28.98 7.64 -12.54
N THR A 46 -28.10 7.11 -13.38
CA THR A 46 -27.73 5.70 -13.33
C THR A 46 -26.79 5.48 -12.14
N SER A 47 -26.88 4.34 -11.44
CA SER A 47 -26.13 4.08 -10.19
C SER A 47 -24.60 4.21 -10.34
N GLU A 48 -24.09 4.05 -11.56
CA GLU A 48 -22.69 4.22 -11.91
C GLU A 48 -22.23 5.69 -11.89
N MET A 49 -23.10 6.63 -12.28
CA MET A 49 -22.83 8.07 -12.19
C MET A 49 -22.76 8.53 -10.73
N GLU A 50 -23.61 7.96 -9.87
CA GLU A 50 -23.59 8.26 -8.44
C GLU A 50 -22.30 7.76 -7.76
N ALA A 51 -21.84 6.53 -8.09
CA ALA A 51 -20.61 5.97 -7.56
C ALA A 51 -19.37 6.79 -7.97
N THR A 52 -19.30 7.21 -9.23
CA THR A 52 -18.18 8.04 -9.71
C THR A 52 -18.18 9.43 -9.08
N GLU A 53 -19.35 10.01 -8.80
CA GLU A 53 -19.44 11.29 -8.12
C GLU A 53 -19.10 11.19 -6.62
N LEU A 54 -19.49 10.10 -5.95
CA LEU A 54 -19.09 9.81 -4.57
C LEU A 54 -17.57 9.66 -4.45
N ASN A 55 -16.94 8.92 -5.37
CA ASN A 55 -15.49 8.76 -5.38
C ASN A 55 -14.75 10.09 -5.64
N LYS A 56 -15.29 10.95 -6.51
CA LYS A 56 -14.78 12.33 -6.70
C LYS A 56 -14.88 13.15 -5.40
N LYS A 57 -16.01 13.07 -4.69
CA LYS A 57 -16.20 13.75 -3.39
C LYS A 57 -15.22 13.24 -2.34
N LEU A 58 -15.08 11.92 -2.19
CA LEU A 58 -14.15 11.30 -1.25
C LEU A 58 -12.70 11.75 -1.50
N ASN A 59 -12.26 11.77 -2.76
CA ASN A 59 -10.91 12.22 -3.11
C ASN A 59 -10.69 13.71 -2.79
N ARG A 60 -11.68 14.57 -3.05
CA ARG A 60 -11.60 15.99 -2.65
C ARG A 60 -11.50 16.13 -1.13
N SER A 61 -12.33 15.41 -0.37
CA SER A 61 -12.32 15.45 1.09
C SER A 61 -10.99 14.98 1.68
N ARG A 62 -10.38 13.92 1.11
CA ARG A 62 -9.05 13.43 1.51
C ARG A 62 -7.95 14.46 1.29
N VAL A 63 -7.95 15.17 0.16
CA VAL A 63 -6.97 16.24 -0.12
C VAL A 63 -7.13 17.41 0.85
N VAL A 64 -8.37 17.80 1.14
CA VAL A 64 -8.67 18.87 2.11
C VAL A 64 -8.20 18.46 3.51
N LEU A 65 -8.48 17.23 3.95
CA LEU A 65 -8.00 16.68 5.23
C LEU A 65 -6.48 16.70 5.33
N ALA A 66 -5.77 16.21 4.31
CA ALA A 66 -4.30 16.20 4.32
C ALA A 66 -3.70 17.61 4.40
N THR A 67 -4.33 18.57 3.74
CA THR A 67 -3.90 19.98 3.77
C THR A 67 -4.11 20.59 5.16
N LEU A 68 -5.28 20.36 5.76
CA LEU A 68 -5.61 20.86 7.10
C LEU A 68 -4.74 20.23 8.19
N ASP A 69 -4.44 18.93 8.07
CA ASP A 69 -3.56 18.23 9.00
C ASP A 69 -2.12 18.78 8.93
N ARG A 70 -1.64 19.06 7.72
CA ARG A 70 -0.35 19.74 7.51
C ARG A 70 -0.32 21.13 8.14
N GLU A 71 -1.34 21.95 7.90
CA GLU A 71 -1.45 23.29 8.50
C GLU A 71 -1.53 23.25 10.03
N ALA A 72 -2.26 22.27 10.59
CA ALA A 72 -2.37 22.08 12.02
C ALA A 72 -1.00 21.73 12.63
N ASN A 73 -0.25 20.83 11.99
CA ASN A 73 1.09 20.45 12.42
C ASN A 73 2.11 21.61 12.30
N GLU A 74 2.08 22.38 11.21
CA GLU A 74 2.92 23.58 11.05
C GLU A 74 2.62 24.62 12.14
N LYS A 75 1.34 24.84 12.46
CA LYS A 75 0.94 25.77 13.54
C LYS A 75 1.31 25.26 14.92
N ALA A 76 1.18 23.96 15.18
CA ALA A 76 1.63 23.35 16.43
C ALA A 76 3.14 23.51 16.62
N ALA A 77 3.93 23.27 15.56
CA ALA A 77 5.38 23.48 15.59
C ALA A 77 5.76 24.94 15.89
N MET A 78 5.13 25.91 15.23
CA MET A 78 5.36 27.33 15.51
C MET A 78 5.01 27.73 16.95
N LEU A 79 3.99 27.11 17.55
CA LEU A 79 3.62 27.36 18.94
C LEU A 79 4.65 26.79 19.93
N LEU A 80 5.21 25.60 19.64
CA LEU A 80 6.29 25.01 20.44
C LEU A 80 7.56 25.87 20.41
N GLU A 81 7.95 26.37 19.23
CA GLU A 81 9.10 27.29 19.11
C GLU A 81 8.89 28.60 19.89
N LEU A 82 7.67 29.12 19.92
CA LEU A 82 7.33 30.30 20.70
C LEU A 82 7.46 30.01 22.21
N ASP A 83 6.95 28.88 22.69
CA ASP A 83 7.03 28.51 24.11
C ASP A 83 8.49 28.32 24.57
N ASP A 84 9.36 27.74 23.75
CA ASP A 84 10.79 27.63 24.06
C ASP A 84 11.47 29.00 24.19
N VAL A 85 11.16 29.93 23.28
CA VAL A 85 11.69 31.31 23.34
C VAL A 85 11.21 32.03 24.60
N TYR A 86 9.94 31.85 25.00
CA TYR A 86 9.39 32.44 26.22
C TYR A 86 9.92 31.78 27.51
N SER A 87 10.18 30.48 27.49
CA SER A 87 10.78 29.73 28.61
C SER A 87 12.23 30.16 28.85
N CYS A 88 13.05 30.24 27.79
CA CYS A 88 14.44 30.68 27.90
C CYS A 88 14.61 32.16 28.32
N SER A 89 13.72 33.04 27.87
CA SER A 89 13.78 34.47 28.23
C SER A 89 13.30 34.76 29.65
N SER A 90 12.44 33.91 30.21
CA SER A 90 12.03 33.93 31.62
C SER A 90 13.14 33.40 32.54
N ALA A 91 13.79 32.29 32.17
CA ALA A 91 14.92 31.72 32.93
C ALA A 91 16.13 32.67 33.01
N ARG A 92 16.46 33.39 31.93
CA ARG A 92 17.56 34.39 31.94
C ARG A 92 17.30 35.60 32.84
N ARG A 93 16.04 35.97 33.10
CA ARG A 93 15.73 37.07 34.04
C ARG A 93 15.85 36.65 35.50
N VAL A 94 15.57 35.38 35.82
CA VAL A 94 15.75 34.86 37.19
C VAL A 94 17.24 34.66 37.50
N ALA A 95 18.02 34.16 36.55
CA ALA A 95 19.47 33.98 36.73
C ALA A 95 20.24 35.30 36.92
N LYS A 96 19.83 36.40 36.27
CA LYS A 96 20.45 37.73 36.46
C LYS A 96 20.14 38.38 37.81
N ASN A 97 19.09 37.96 38.51
CA ASN A 97 18.75 38.49 39.84
C ASN A 97 19.33 37.65 40.98
N ALA A 98 19.83 36.44 40.71
CA ALA A 98 20.48 35.58 41.70
C ALA A 98 22.01 35.77 41.78
N GLY A 99 22.60 36.51 40.83
CA GLY A 99 24.02 36.92 40.87
C GLY A 99 24.25 38.14 41.75
N GLY A 100 23.78 38.11 42.99
CA GLY A 100 24.10 39.10 44.01
C GLY A 100 25.48 38.83 44.60
N SER A 101 26.47 39.54 44.07
CA SER A 101 27.82 39.71 44.61
C SER A 101 27.80 39.93 46.13
N THR A 102 28.40 39.01 46.88
CA THR A 102 28.86 39.27 48.24
C THR A 102 30.07 40.20 48.16
N THR A 103 29.84 41.49 48.37
CA THR A 103 30.90 42.42 48.74
C THR A 103 30.35 43.43 49.73
N ASP A 104 30.97 43.43 50.91
CA ASP A 104 30.77 44.35 52.01
C ASP A 104 30.82 45.81 51.56
N GLN A 105 29.93 46.65 52.09
CA GLN A 105 30.29 47.73 53.01
C GLN A 105 29.09 48.62 53.36
N SER A 106 29.13 49.05 54.62
CA SER A 106 28.32 50.03 55.31
C SER A 106 28.06 51.34 54.55
N GLY A 107 26.83 51.85 54.63
CA GLY A 107 26.53 53.25 54.29
C GLY A 107 25.04 53.53 54.28
N ALA A 108 24.56 54.24 55.30
CA ALA A 108 23.19 54.72 55.43
C ALA A 108 22.79 55.65 54.26
N GLY A 109 21.60 55.47 53.71
CA GLY A 109 21.09 56.31 52.63
C GLY A 109 19.69 55.91 52.14
N THR A 110 18.68 56.48 52.80
CA THR A 110 17.35 56.86 52.30
C THR A 110 16.96 56.52 50.85
N GLY A 111 15.78 55.90 50.67
CA GLY A 111 14.97 56.07 49.45
C GLY A 111 14.44 54.80 48.79
N ALA A 112 13.73 53.94 49.53
CA ALA A 112 13.01 52.81 48.95
C ALA A 112 11.81 53.28 48.11
N ARG A 113 12.04 53.53 46.81
CA ARG A 113 10.95 53.71 45.83
C ARG A 113 10.53 52.33 45.32
N VAL A 114 9.47 51.81 45.91
CA VAL A 114 8.75 50.60 45.46
C VAL A 114 8.25 50.84 44.03
N VAL A 115 8.90 50.25 43.03
CA VAL A 115 8.38 50.17 41.66
C VAL A 115 7.26 49.13 41.66
N ARG A 116 6.04 49.60 41.92
CA ARG A 116 4.81 48.82 41.74
C ARG A 116 4.61 48.54 40.25
N GLY A 117 4.42 47.26 39.94
CA GLY A 117 3.45 46.80 38.93
C GLY A 117 3.87 46.89 37.46
N ILE A 118 4.68 45.94 37.00
CA ILE A 118 4.60 45.54 35.58
C ILE A 118 3.43 44.55 35.46
N PRO A 119 2.42 44.81 34.60
CA PRO A 119 1.18 44.06 34.61
C PRO A 119 1.38 42.63 34.09
N LYS A 120 1.04 41.64 34.94
CA LYS A 120 0.82 40.21 34.60
C LYS A 120 -0.30 39.99 33.54
N ILE A 121 -0.81 41.04 32.91
CA ILE A 121 -2.00 41.00 32.05
C ILE A 121 -1.67 40.51 30.63
N ARG A 122 -0.41 40.63 30.17
CA ARG A 122 -0.06 40.24 28.78
C ARG A 122 0.03 38.73 28.53
N HIS A 123 0.34 37.92 29.52
CA HIS A 123 0.48 36.46 29.32
C HIS A 123 -0.87 35.73 29.20
N VAL A 124 -1.93 36.30 29.77
CA VAL A 124 -3.27 35.67 29.84
C VAL A 124 -4.07 35.85 28.55
N PHE A 125 -3.86 36.95 27.81
CA PHE A 125 -4.59 37.21 26.57
C PHE A 125 -4.08 36.37 25.38
N HIS A 126 -2.77 36.11 25.30
CA HIS A 126 -2.21 35.37 24.16
C HIS A 126 -2.50 33.86 24.23
N THR A 127 -2.53 33.28 25.44
CA THR A 127 -2.87 31.87 25.67
C THR A 127 -4.34 31.57 25.40
N ARG A 128 -5.26 32.47 25.78
CA ARG A 128 -6.71 32.28 25.52
C ARG A 128 -7.07 32.34 24.03
N PHE A 129 -6.50 33.28 23.27
CA PHE A 129 -6.83 33.43 21.85
C PHE A 129 -6.29 32.28 20.99
N CYS A 130 -5.05 31.82 21.24
CA CYS A 130 -4.48 30.66 20.55
C CYS A 130 -5.26 29.37 20.84
N SER A 131 -5.73 29.18 22.08
CA SER A 131 -6.54 28.02 22.48
C SER A 131 -7.87 27.92 21.73
N THR A 132 -8.59 29.03 21.52
CA THR A 132 -9.85 29.01 20.78
C THR A 132 -9.69 28.69 19.29
N ALA A 133 -8.60 29.16 18.66
CA ALA A 133 -8.35 28.90 17.24
C ALA A 133 -7.94 27.44 16.99
N THR A 134 -7.07 26.89 17.84
CA THR A 134 -6.66 25.47 17.77
C THR A 134 -7.82 24.54 18.10
N HIS A 135 -8.65 24.86 19.10
CA HIS A 135 -9.83 24.06 19.43
C HIS A 135 -10.84 24.02 18.28
N LYS A 136 -11.09 25.15 17.62
CA LYS A 136 -11.99 25.21 16.46
C LYS A 136 -11.45 24.45 15.25
N MET A 137 -10.13 24.48 15.03
CA MET A 137 -9.49 23.67 13.99
C MET A 137 -9.60 22.17 14.29
N ALA A 138 -9.37 21.76 15.54
CA ALA A 138 -9.53 20.37 15.96
C ALA A 138 -10.98 19.85 15.77
N GLN A 139 -11.98 20.66 16.14
CA GLN A 139 -13.39 20.31 15.92
C GLN A 139 -13.74 20.16 14.43
N ASN A 140 -13.24 21.06 13.58
CA ASN A 140 -13.47 20.95 12.13
C ASN A 140 -12.80 19.70 11.54
N LEU A 141 -11.60 19.36 12.02
CA LEU A 141 -10.85 18.19 11.57
C LEU A 141 -11.55 16.89 11.98
N GLU A 142 -12.14 16.84 13.17
CA GLU A 142 -12.94 15.69 13.63
C GLU A 142 -14.24 15.53 12.82
N GLY A 143 -14.90 16.64 12.47
CA GLY A 143 -16.07 16.63 11.60
C GLY A 143 -15.76 16.08 10.20
N LEU A 144 -14.65 16.51 9.59
CA LEU A 144 -14.19 16.01 8.28
C LEU A 144 -13.78 14.54 8.34
N LYS A 145 -13.14 14.08 9.42
CA LYS A 145 -12.83 12.65 9.62
C LYS A 145 -14.10 11.80 9.65
N SER A 146 -15.13 12.27 10.36
CA SER A 146 -16.43 11.60 10.44
C SER A 146 -17.11 11.54 9.07
N GLU A 147 -17.08 12.63 8.29
CA GLU A 147 -17.63 12.69 6.93
C GLU A 147 -16.90 11.73 5.97
N VAL A 148 -15.56 11.65 6.06
CA VAL A 148 -14.78 10.69 5.26
C VAL A 148 -15.11 9.25 5.63
N GLN A 149 -15.22 8.94 6.93
CA GLN A 149 -15.63 7.59 7.37
C GLN A 149 -17.04 7.22 6.89
N GLU A 150 -17.96 8.18 6.85
CA GLU A 150 -19.31 7.96 6.34
C GLU A 150 -19.31 7.73 4.82
N LEU A 151 -18.56 8.53 4.06
CA LEU A 151 -18.38 8.34 2.62
C LEU A 151 -17.73 6.99 2.31
N GLU A 152 -16.76 6.55 3.09
CA GLU A 152 -16.13 5.23 2.96
C GLU A 152 -17.14 4.10 3.25
N ARG A 153 -17.97 4.23 4.30
CA ARG A 153 -19.06 3.29 4.57
C ARG A 153 -20.06 3.22 3.44
N ASN A 154 -20.48 4.38 2.90
CA ASN A 154 -21.44 4.43 1.80
C ASN A 154 -20.88 3.85 0.50
N LEU A 155 -19.60 4.09 0.19
CA LEU A 155 -18.91 3.45 -0.93
C LEU A 155 -18.87 1.93 -0.76
N LEU A 156 -18.55 1.42 0.43
CA LEU A 156 -18.52 -0.02 0.71
C LEU A 156 -19.90 -0.66 0.56
N THR A 157 -20.96 0.02 1.02
CA THR A 157 -22.35 -0.44 0.87
C THR A 157 -22.76 -0.44 -0.60
N MET A 158 -22.46 0.64 -1.33
CA MET A 158 -22.72 0.72 -2.77
C MET A 158 -21.92 -0.30 -3.57
N GLU A 159 -20.68 -0.61 -3.19
CA GLU A 159 -19.89 -1.67 -3.82
C GLU A 159 -20.49 -3.05 -3.54
N LYS A 160 -21.08 -3.28 -2.35
CA LYS A 160 -21.83 -4.51 -2.04
C LYS A 160 -23.15 -4.60 -2.81
N GLU A 161 -23.84 -3.49 -3.02
CA GLU A 161 -25.14 -3.43 -3.71
C GLU A 161 -25.00 -3.41 -5.24
N ASN A 162 -23.96 -2.75 -5.77
CA ASN A 162 -23.62 -2.71 -7.21
C ASN A 162 -22.68 -3.84 -7.64
N ALA A 163 -22.13 -4.63 -6.71
CA ALA A 163 -21.67 -5.98 -7.04
C ALA A 163 -22.92 -6.79 -7.41
N GLY A 164 -23.43 -6.57 -8.63
CA GLY A 164 -24.55 -7.30 -9.15
C GLY A 164 -24.32 -8.80 -9.03
N PRO A 165 -25.38 -9.62 -9.09
CA PRO A 165 -25.32 -11.08 -8.91
C PRO A 165 -24.46 -11.86 -9.94
N LEU A 166 -23.69 -11.19 -10.79
CA LEU A 166 -22.71 -11.77 -11.69
C LEU A 166 -21.34 -11.88 -10.99
N GLN A 167 -21.09 -13.02 -10.32
CA GLN A 167 -19.77 -13.69 -10.13
C GLN A 167 -19.79 -14.75 -9.02
N VAL A 168 -20.79 -14.72 -8.12
CA VAL A 168 -20.96 -15.73 -7.05
C VAL A 168 -21.22 -17.15 -7.60
N PRO A 169 -22.03 -17.35 -8.68
CA PRO A 169 -22.32 -18.72 -9.13
C PRO A 169 -21.10 -19.45 -9.69
N GLU A 170 -20.28 -18.77 -10.49
CA GLU A 170 -19.14 -19.39 -11.18
C GLU A 170 -18.02 -19.74 -10.19
N ARG A 171 -17.71 -18.80 -9.27
CA ARG A 171 -16.76 -19.07 -8.19
C ARG A 171 -17.19 -20.26 -7.35
N GLU A 172 -18.45 -20.29 -6.95
CA GLU A 172 -19.01 -21.38 -6.17
C GLU A 172 -18.95 -22.72 -6.93
N MET A 173 -19.16 -22.71 -8.25
CA MET A 173 -18.95 -23.89 -9.10
C MET A 173 -17.49 -24.37 -9.07
N TYR A 174 -16.52 -23.46 -9.20
CA TYR A 174 -15.10 -23.82 -9.09
C TYR A 174 -14.73 -24.38 -7.73
N LEU A 175 -15.20 -23.74 -6.65
CA LEU A 175 -14.95 -24.21 -5.29
C LEU A 175 -15.55 -25.59 -5.05
N ARG A 176 -16.79 -25.83 -5.50
CA ARG A 176 -17.43 -27.15 -5.43
C ARG A 176 -16.72 -28.21 -6.26
N TYR A 177 -16.19 -27.85 -7.42
CA TYR A 177 -15.38 -28.77 -8.23
C TYR A 177 -14.08 -29.12 -7.50
N MET A 178 -13.34 -28.11 -7.05
CA MET A 178 -12.05 -28.31 -6.36
C MET A 178 -12.21 -29.08 -5.05
N ALA A 179 -13.30 -28.86 -4.30
CA ALA A 179 -13.57 -29.55 -3.04
C ALA A 179 -13.80 -31.07 -3.19
N LYS A 180 -14.15 -31.54 -4.40
CA LYS A 180 -14.33 -32.98 -4.68
C LYS A 180 -13.01 -33.69 -5.00
N LEU A 181 -11.94 -32.94 -5.28
CA LEU A 181 -10.66 -33.52 -5.63
C LEU A 181 -9.99 -34.15 -4.39
N PRO A 182 -9.22 -35.23 -4.57
CA PRO A 182 -8.55 -35.86 -3.44
C PRO A 182 -7.46 -34.93 -2.87
N VAL A 183 -7.41 -34.91 -1.55
CA VAL A 183 -6.47 -34.13 -0.75
C VAL A 183 -5.25 -34.99 -0.42
N SER A 184 -4.04 -34.48 -0.69
CA SER A 184 -2.81 -35.18 -0.33
C SER A 184 -2.60 -35.18 1.20
N THR A 185 -2.33 -36.35 1.77
CA THR A 185 -1.99 -36.48 3.21
C THR A 185 -0.52 -36.19 3.49
N SER A 186 0.33 -36.08 2.46
CA SER A 186 1.77 -35.90 2.64
C SER A 186 2.19 -34.44 2.83
N ARG A 187 1.27 -33.49 2.60
CA ARG A 187 1.56 -32.05 2.74
C ARG A 187 1.28 -31.60 4.17
N ARG A 188 2.26 -30.89 4.75
CA ARG A 188 2.10 -30.23 6.05
C ARG A 188 1.04 -29.14 6.00
N PRO A 189 0.31 -28.88 7.10
CA PRO A 189 -0.59 -27.74 7.19
C PRO A 189 0.12 -26.45 6.80
N PHE A 190 -0.56 -25.58 6.03
CA PHE A 190 0.09 -24.37 5.52
C PHE A 190 0.62 -23.47 6.64
N GLY A 191 -0.08 -23.39 7.77
CA GLY A 191 0.34 -22.60 8.94
C GLY A 191 1.62 -23.10 9.64
N GLU A 192 2.09 -24.30 9.32
CA GLU A 192 3.35 -24.86 9.81
C GLU A 192 4.52 -24.65 8.85
N LEU A 193 4.25 -24.15 7.63
CA LEU A 193 5.28 -23.85 6.65
C LEU A 193 6.01 -22.58 7.07
N ALA A 194 7.33 -22.64 7.02
CA ALA A 194 8.17 -21.50 7.30
C ALA A 194 8.56 -20.80 5.97
N PRO A 195 8.77 -19.48 5.99
CA PRO A 195 9.14 -18.73 4.79
C PRO A 195 10.41 -19.27 4.13
N ILE A 196 10.39 -19.42 2.80
CA ILE A 196 11.54 -19.83 1.99
C ILE A 196 12.30 -18.62 1.41
N GLY A 197 11.86 -17.40 1.69
CA GLY A 197 12.49 -16.17 1.18
C GLY A 197 11.56 -14.97 1.23
N SER A 198 11.96 -13.90 0.55
CA SER A 198 11.19 -12.66 0.43
C SER A 198 10.93 -12.33 -1.04
N GLN A 199 10.10 -11.33 -1.30
CA GLN A 199 9.82 -10.86 -2.66
C GLN A 199 11.11 -10.48 -3.45
N GLU A 200 12.19 -10.11 -2.77
CA GLU A 200 13.47 -9.74 -3.38
C GLU A 200 14.25 -10.96 -3.88
N THR A 201 14.05 -12.13 -3.26
CA THR A 201 14.75 -13.37 -3.58
C THR A 201 13.97 -14.24 -4.57
N ILE A 202 12.76 -13.84 -4.98
CA ILE A 202 11.85 -14.65 -5.80
C ILE A 202 12.50 -15.21 -7.06
N LYS A 203 13.29 -14.40 -7.77
CA LYS A 203 13.95 -14.83 -9.01
C LYS A 203 14.92 -15.98 -8.74
N SER A 204 15.76 -15.83 -7.72
CA SER A 204 16.76 -16.83 -7.34
C SER A 204 16.11 -18.11 -6.80
N VAL A 205 14.99 -17.96 -6.08
CA VAL A 205 14.17 -19.07 -5.57
C VAL A 205 13.60 -19.89 -6.72
N ILE A 206 12.97 -19.24 -7.72
CA ILE A 206 12.43 -19.91 -8.91
C ILE A 206 13.56 -20.59 -9.69
N GLU A 207 14.67 -19.89 -9.96
CA GLU A 207 15.82 -20.45 -10.68
C GLU A 207 16.45 -21.65 -9.97
N LEU A 208 16.36 -21.75 -8.64
CA LEU A 208 16.81 -22.95 -7.93
C LEU A 208 15.79 -24.07 -8.07
N ALA A 209 14.51 -23.81 -7.81
CA ALA A 209 13.47 -24.83 -7.90
C ALA A 209 13.36 -25.46 -9.31
N GLU A 210 13.55 -24.66 -10.36
CA GLU A 210 13.61 -25.14 -11.75
C GLU A 210 14.86 -25.98 -12.06
N ARG A 211 15.97 -25.78 -11.35
CA ARG A 211 17.20 -26.58 -11.51
C ARG A 211 17.16 -27.86 -10.69
N SER A 212 16.63 -27.79 -9.47
CA SER A 212 16.54 -28.93 -8.56
C SER A 212 15.48 -29.94 -9.00
N THR A 213 14.52 -29.54 -9.84
CA THR A 213 13.43 -30.42 -10.25
C THR A 213 13.17 -30.38 -11.76
N ALA A 214 12.76 -31.52 -12.33
CA ALA A 214 12.32 -31.58 -13.73
C ALA A 214 10.91 -30.98 -13.94
N ARG A 215 10.29 -30.46 -12.88
CA ARG A 215 8.90 -29.99 -12.90
C ARG A 215 8.88 -28.46 -13.06
N PRO A 216 7.93 -27.91 -13.83
CA PRO A 216 7.81 -26.47 -13.97
C PRO A 216 7.40 -25.84 -12.64
N VAL A 217 7.86 -24.61 -12.40
CA VAL A 217 7.51 -23.81 -11.23
C VAL A 217 6.43 -22.82 -11.59
N ILE A 218 5.35 -22.78 -10.80
CA ILE A 218 4.30 -21.77 -10.91
C ILE A 218 4.43 -20.78 -9.75
N PHE A 219 4.51 -19.50 -10.09
CA PHE A 219 4.45 -18.40 -9.14
C PHE A 219 3.41 -17.36 -9.61
N LEU A 220 2.26 -17.34 -8.94
CA LEU A 220 1.14 -16.45 -9.25
C LEU A 220 0.99 -15.40 -8.15
N ARG A 221 1.88 -14.40 -8.17
CA ARG A 221 1.88 -13.30 -7.22
C ARG A 221 0.46 -12.74 -7.01
N LYS A 222 -0.10 -12.90 -5.79
CA LYS A 222 -1.43 -12.39 -5.38
C LYS A 222 -2.57 -12.68 -6.38
N ARG A 223 -2.46 -13.77 -7.14
CA ARG A 223 -3.43 -14.24 -8.14
C ARG A 223 -3.87 -15.67 -7.86
N THR A 224 -3.88 -16.04 -6.59
CA THR A 224 -4.21 -17.37 -6.10
C THR A 224 -5.27 -17.24 -5.02
N ILE A 225 -6.33 -18.04 -5.09
CA ILE A 225 -7.40 -18.08 -4.09
C ILE A 225 -7.44 -19.49 -3.51
N TRP A 226 -7.29 -19.63 -2.18
CA TRP A 226 -7.39 -20.92 -1.51
C TRP A 226 -8.84 -21.41 -1.47
N CYS A 227 -9.06 -22.68 -1.80
CA CYS A 227 -10.41 -23.29 -1.83
C CYS A 227 -10.84 -23.86 -0.48
N THR A 228 -9.88 -24.09 0.43
CA THR A 228 -10.09 -24.76 1.73
C THR A 228 -9.37 -23.97 2.83
N GLN A 229 -9.85 -24.10 4.07
CA GLN A 229 -9.22 -23.46 5.23
C GLN A 229 -7.78 -23.95 5.43
N ASP A 230 -7.52 -25.24 5.20
CA ASP A 230 -6.18 -25.85 5.25
C ASP A 230 -5.30 -25.52 4.04
N ARG A 231 -5.84 -24.73 3.10
CA ARG A 231 -5.15 -24.24 1.90
C ARG A 231 -4.55 -25.37 1.06
N MET A 232 -5.24 -26.50 0.96
CA MET A 232 -4.78 -27.69 0.22
C MET A 232 -4.98 -27.55 -1.29
N HIS A 233 -6.02 -26.85 -1.69
CA HIS A 233 -6.36 -26.63 -3.09
C HIS A 233 -6.50 -25.14 -3.32
N ALA A 234 -6.19 -24.70 -4.54
CA ALA A 234 -6.29 -23.31 -4.92
C ALA A 234 -6.86 -23.14 -6.32
N LEU A 235 -7.35 -21.93 -6.59
CA LEU A 235 -7.62 -21.42 -7.92
C LEU A 235 -6.49 -20.47 -8.29
N GLY A 236 -5.93 -20.64 -9.48
CA GLY A 236 -5.00 -19.71 -10.09
C GLY A 236 -5.70 -18.86 -11.15
N PHE A 237 -5.26 -17.61 -11.29
CA PHE A 237 -5.79 -16.68 -12.29
C PHE A 237 -4.67 -16.15 -13.18
N ALA A 238 -4.76 -16.43 -14.48
CA ALA A 238 -3.89 -15.89 -15.51
C ALA A 238 -4.67 -14.91 -16.39
N PRO A 239 -4.03 -13.86 -16.95
CA PRO A 239 -4.72 -13.04 -17.92
C PRO A 239 -4.98 -13.84 -19.21
N THR A 240 -6.08 -13.60 -19.90
CA THR A 240 -6.33 -14.23 -21.22
C THR A 240 -5.52 -13.57 -22.33
N GLU A 241 -5.05 -12.33 -22.10
CA GLU A 241 -4.26 -11.56 -23.05
C GLU A 241 -3.11 -10.83 -22.34
N ILE A 242 -1.99 -10.67 -23.04
CA ILE A 242 -0.83 -9.91 -22.57
C ILE A 242 -0.52 -8.78 -23.55
N PHE A 243 0.01 -7.66 -23.03
CA PHE A 243 0.38 -6.52 -23.85
C PHE A 243 1.79 -6.72 -24.43
N HIS A 244 1.88 -6.90 -25.74
CA HIS A 244 3.14 -7.08 -26.44
C HIS A 244 3.80 -5.72 -26.73
N HIS A 245 4.69 -5.25 -25.84
CA HIS A 245 5.34 -3.94 -25.93
C HIS A 245 5.95 -3.61 -27.30
N ALA A 246 6.66 -4.54 -27.93
CA ALA A 246 7.29 -4.24 -29.23
C ALA A 246 6.28 -4.09 -30.39
N LYS A 247 5.06 -4.66 -30.25
CA LYS A 247 3.99 -4.59 -31.25
C LYS A 247 2.90 -3.58 -30.87
N GLN A 248 2.99 -3.00 -29.67
CA GLN A 248 2.00 -2.08 -29.09
C GLN A 248 0.55 -2.61 -29.21
N ARG A 249 0.36 -3.91 -28.97
CA ARG A 249 -0.96 -4.56 -29.10
C ARG A 249 -1.13 -5.69 -28.09
N TRP A 250 -2.39 -5.98 -27.79
CA TRP A 250 -2.80 -7.18 -27.07
C TRP A 250 -2.59 -8.44 -27.91
N VAL A 251 -2.15 -9.52 -27.26
CA VAL A 251 -2.01 -10.84 -27.87
C VAL A 251 -2.60 -11.89 -26.94
N PRO A 252 -3.29 -12.93 -27.47
CA PRO A 252 -3.78 -14.03 -26.65
C PRO A 252 -2.65 -14.67 -25.84
N TYR A 253 -2.96 -15.01 -24.60
CA TYR A 253 -2.03 -15.65 -23.67
C TYR A 253 -2.63 -16.96 -23.17
N ASP A 254 -2.04 -18.06 -23.64
CA ASP A 254 -2.52 -19.40 -23.34
C ASP A 254 -1.68 -20.03 -22.23
N TYR A 255 -1.80 -19.50 -21.01
CA TYR A 255 -1.01 -19.95 -19.86
C TYR A 255 -1.36 -21.39 -19.46
N VAL A 256 -2.66 -21.68 -19.37
CA VAL A 256 -3.15 -22.92 -18.78
C VAL A 256 -2.87 -24.12 -19.67
N SER A 257 -2.94 -23.99 -21.00
CA SER A 257 -2.72 -25.12 -21.91
C SER A 257 -1.34 -25.75 -21.77
N VAL A 258 -0.32 -24.94 -21.46
CA VAL A 258 1.06 -25.41 -21.28
C VAL A 258 1.23 -26.25 -20.01
N HIS A 259 0.40 -26.00 -19.00
CA HIS A 259 0.51 -26.61 -17.67
C HIS A 259 -0.59 -27.62 -17.36
N CYS A 260 -1.72 -27.61 -18.07
CA CYS A 260 -2.87 -28.45 -17.79
C CYS A 260 -2.51 -29.95 -17.75
N GLY A 261 -2.97 -30.64 -16.71
CA GLY A 261 -2.69 -32.05 -16.45
C GLY A 261 -1.29 -32.35 -15.93
N ARG A 262 -0.39 -31.35 -15.86
CA ARG A 262 0.98 -31.53 -15.37
C ARG A 262 1.07 -31.23 -13.88
N ASP A 263 2.05 -31.88 -13.26
CA ASP A 263 2.44 -31.59 -11.88
C ASP A 263 3.48 -30.47 -11.86
N VAL A 264 3.28 -29.48 -11.00
CA VAL A 264 4.04 -28.24 -10.93
C VAL A 264 4.43 -27.94 -9.49
N GLN A 265 5.58 -27.29 -9.31
CA GLN A 265 5.99 -26.77 -8.00
C GLN A 265 5.28 -25.43 -7.76
N LEU A 266 4.51 -25.30 -6.69
CA LEU A 266 3.79 -24.06 -6.39
C LEU A 266 4.55 -23.22 -5.36
N ILE A 267 4.89 -22.00 -5.74
CA ILE A 267 5.41 -20.98 -4.84
C ILE A 267 4.36 -19.89 -4.71
N VAL A 268 4.11 -19.45 -3.48
CA VAL A 268 3.12 -18.41 -3.18
C VAL A 268 3.77 -17.26 -2.41
N GLU A 269 3.23 -16.06 -2.58
CA GLU A 269 3.57 -14.88 -1.78
C GLU A 269 2.42 -14.63 -0.81
N GLU A 270 2.72 -14.59 0.47
CA GLU A 270 1.80 -14.12 1.50
C GLU A 270 2.44 -12.96 2.23
N GLU A 271 1.71 -11.84 2.31
CA GLU A 271 2.22 -10.55 2.77
C GLU A 271 3.45 -10.08 1.97
N THR A 272 4.65 -10.36 2.46
CA THR A 272 5.95 -10.05 1.84
C THR A 272 6.89 -11.25 1.78
N GLU A 273 6.42 -12.40 2.26
CA GLU A 273 7.19 -13.63 2.40
C GLU A 273 6.81 -14.64 1.33
N LEU A 274 7.78 -15.48 0.95
CA LEU A 274 7.59 -16.55 -0.01
C LEU A 274 7.45 -17.88 0.72
N PHE A 275 6.50 -18.69 0.27
CA PHE A 275 6.29 -20.04 0.79
C PHE A 275 6.30 -21.04 -0.37
N TYR A 276 6.96 -22.19 -0.15
CA TYR A 276 6.79 -23.33 -1.03
C TYR A 276 5.53 -24.08 -0.60
N ALA A 277 4.48 -24.03 -1.41
CA ALA A 277 3.18 -24.57 -1.05
C ALA A 277 3.07 -26.08 -1.30
N GLY A 278 4.01 -26.69 -2.04
CA GLY A 278 4.02 -28.11 -2.37
C GLY A 278 3.95 -28.40 -3.88
N LEU A 279 3.61 -29.66 -4.20
CA LEU A 279 3.43 -30.18 -5.55
C LEU A 279 1.94 -30.16 -5.93
N TYR A 280 1.61 -29.55 -7.05
CA TYR A 280 0.23 -29.33 -7.49
C TYR A 280 -0.01 -29.86 -8.90
N ARG A 281 -1.18 -30.46 -9.14
CA ARG A 281 -1.68 -30.76 -10.48
C ARG A 281 -2.56 -29.63 -10.99
N VAL A 282 -2.33 -29.19 -12.22
CA VAL A 282 -3.10 -28.12 -12.86
C VAL A 282 -4.33 -28.70 -13.55
N HIS A 283 -5.50 -28.14 -13.24
CA HIS A 283 -6.79 -28.50 -13.84
C HIS A 283 -7.32 -27.35 -14.69
N SER A 284 -7.71 -27.60 -15.92
CA SER A 284 -8.42 -26.60 -16.72
C SER A 284 -9.84 -26.42 -16.18
N MET A 285 -10.28 -25.17 -16.07
CA MET A 285 -11.66 -24.83 -15.72
C MET A 285 -12.49 -24.38 -16.93
N ARG A 286 -11.92 -24.46 -18.15
CA ARG A 286 -12.57 -24.04 -19.40
C ARG A 286 -13.87 -24.79 -19.69
N GLU A 287 -14.03 -25.99 -19.14
CA GLU A 287 -15.26 -26.79 -19.30
C GLU A 287 -16.36 -26.38 -18.30
N LEU A 288 -16.01 -25.66 -17.24
CA LEU A 288 -16.94 -25.24 -16.19
C LEU A 288 -17.47 -23.82 -16.40
N ALA A 289 -16.69 -22.97 -17.06
CA ALA A 289 -17.11 -21.61 -17.39
C ALA A 289 -16.47 -21.10 -18.69
N ASN A 290 -17.08 -20.04 -19.23
CA ASN A 290 -16.58 -19.37 -20.42
C ASN A 290 -15.22 -18.73 -20.15
N GLN A 291 -14.32 -18.80 -21.14
CA GLN A 291 -13.05 -18.08 -21.09
C GLN A 291 -13.27 -16.57 -21.01
N GLY A 292 -12.42 -15.88 -20.25
CA GLY A 292 -12.41 -14.42 -20.20
C GLY A 292 -13.43 -13.82 -19.25
N THR A 293 -13.79 -14.54 -18.18
CA THR A 293 -14.61 -13.98 -17.11
C THR A 293 -13.81 -12.86 -16.40
N PRO A 294 -14.48 -11.78 -15.96
CA PRO A 294 -13.77 -10.67 -15.35
C PRO A 294 -13.04 -11.13 -14.09
N CYS A 295 -11.79 -10.71 -13.93
CA CYS A 295 -10.94 -11.09 -12.80
C CYS A 295 -11.65 -10.90 -11.43
N PRO A 296 -11.71 -11.92 -10.55
CA PRO A 296 -12.40 -11.82 -9.26
C PRO A 296 -11.90 -10.70 -8.35
N THR A 297 -12.76 -10.24 -7.43
CA THR A 297 -12.48 -9.10 -6.56
C THR A 297 -11.34 -9.29 -5.57
N ASP A 298 -11.08 -10.52 -5.18
CA ASP A 298 -10.02 -10.95 -4.27
C ASP A 298 -8.68 -11.22 -4.95
N VAL A 299 -8.62 -11.13 -6.29
CA VAL A 299 -7.35 -11.11 -7.02
C VAL A 299 -6.81 -9.68 -7.08
N ASP A 300 -5.54 -9.51 -6.71
CA ASP A 300 -4.89 -8.19 -6.75
C ASP A 300 -4.77 -7.70 -8.20
N LEU A 301 -5.50 -6.62 -8.52
CA LEU A 301 -5.50 -6.04 -9.86
C LEU A 301 -4.12 -5.53 -10.28
N THR A 302 -3.32 -5.03 -9.33
CA THR A 302 -1.96 -4.57 -9.62
C THR A 302 -1.09 -5.73 -10.10
N ALA A 303 -1.18 -6.89 -9.43
CA ALA A 303 -0.49 -8.10 -9.84
C ALA A 303 -1.02 -8.67 -11.16
N MET A 304 -2.33 -8.57 -11.41
CA MET A 304 -2.91 -8.94 -12.71
C MET A 304 -2.37 -8.07 -13.84
N PHE A 305 -2.37 -6.75 -13.69
CA PHE A 305 -1.79 -5.84 -14.68
C PHE A 305 -0.29 -6.11 -14.91
N ALA A 306 0.45 -6.40 -13.85
CA ALA A 306 1.85 -6.80 -13.98
C ALA A 306 2.01 -8.10 -14.80
N ALA A 307 1.15 -9.10 -14.58
CA ALA A 307 1.13 -10.35 -15.33
C ALA A 307 0.74 -10.14 -16.81
N MET A 308 -0.08 -9.14 -17.10
CA MET A 308 -0.41 -8.70 -18.47
C MET A 308 0.75 -7.97 -19.16
N GLY A 309 1.89 -7.81 -18.49
CA GLY A 309 3.04 -7.06 -19.00
C GLY A 309 2.90 -5.55 -18.83
N LEU A 310 1.87 -5.04 -18.17
CA LEU A 310 1.71 -3.61 -17.91
C LEU A 310 2.62 -3.19 -16.74
N LYS A 311 3.63 -2.36 -17.02
CA LYS A 311 4.53 -1.84 -15.98
C LYS A 311 3.83 -0.72 -15.20
N VAL A 312 3.16 -1.06 -14.10
CA VAL A 312 2.41 -0.10 -13.26
C VAL A 312 3.27 1.10 -12.82
N ARG A 313 4.57 0.90 -12.55
CA ARG A 313 5.51 1.98 -12.19
C ARG A 313 5.74 3.01 -13.29
N LEU A 314 5.52 2.66 -14.57
CA LEU A 314 5.62 3.63 -15.68
C LEU A 314 4.40 4.57 -15.75
N PHE A 315 3.30 4.23 -15.09
CA PHE A 315 2.06 5.00 -15.15
C PHE A 315 1.84 5.95 -13.98
N ALA A 316 2.85 6.17 -13.12
CA ALA A 316 2.76 7.12 -12.01
C ALA A 316 2.39 8.55 -12.46
N GLY A 317 2.57 8.89 -13.76
CA GLY A 317 2.11 10.14 -14.37
C GLY A 317 0.88 10.03 -15.28
N SER A 318 0.36 8.84 -15.62
CA SER A 318 -0.80 8.71 -16.51
C SER A 318 -1.63 7.47 -16.22
N ARG A 319 -2.39 7.53 -15.12
CA ARG A 319 -3.49 6.59 -14.86
C ARG A 319 -4.46 6.54 -16.05
N ALA A 320 -4.61 7.64 -16.79
CA ALA A 320 -5.40 7.70 -18.01
C ALA A 320 -4.92 6.70 -19.07
N LEU A 321 -3.61 6.67 -19.38
CA LEU A 321 -3.09 5.73 -20.38
C LEU A 321 -3.28 4.26 -19.96
N LEU A 322 -3.05 3.93 -18.69
CA LEU A 322 -3.31 2.58 -18.19
C LEU A 322 -4.79 2.23 -18.36
N HIS A 323 -5.67 3.15 -17.99
CA HIS A 323 -7.10 2.99 -18.09
C HIS A 323 -7.57 2.84 -19.55
N ASP A 324 -7.00 3.60 -20.47
CA ASP A 324 -7.31 3.51 -21.90
C ASP A 324 -6.86 2.15 -22.44
N ARG A 325 -5.66 1.67 -22.07
CA ARG A 325 -5.20 0.33 -22.47
C ARG A 325 -6.06 -0.79 -21.92
N ILE A 326 -6.53 -0.68 -20.68
CA ILE A 326 -7.41 -1.70 -20.08
C ILE A 326 -8.80 -1.69 -20.74
N ARG A 327 -9.34 -0.51 -21.07
CA ARG A 327 -10.61 -0.39 -21.80
C ARG A 327 -10.59 -1.08 -23.16
N GLU A 328 -9.43 -1.17 -23.82
CA GLU A 328 -9.32 -1.88 -25.11
C GLU A 328 -9.73 -3.36 -25.02
N ILE A 329 -9.64 -3.98 -23.83
CA ILE A 329 -9.92 -5.41 -23.63
C ILE A 329 -11.04 -5.69 -22.62
N CYS A 330 -11.57 -4.66 -21.95
CA CYS A 330 -12.66 -4.78 -20.98
C CYS A 330 -13.96 -4.24 -21.62
N PRO A 331 -14.82 -5.09 -22.19
CA PRO A 331 -16.00 -4.66 -22.94
C PRO A 331 -17.07 -3.97 -22.08
N ASP A 332 -17.05 -4.22 -20.77
CA ASP A 332 -18.07 -3.83 -19.81
C ASP A 332 -17.69 -2.63 -18.94
N GLN A 333 -16.57 -1.96 -19.26
CA GLN A 333 -15.99 -0.86 -18.45
C GLN A 333 -15.63 -1.25 -17.00
N SER A 334 -15.68 -2.53 -16.62
CA SER A 334 -15.44 -2.99 -15.25
C SER A 334 -14.03 -2.73 -14.72
N LEU A 335 -13.10 -2.33 -15.60
CA LEU A 335 -11.65 -2.20 -15.36
C LEU A 335 -10.99 -3.49 -14.83
N ARG A 336 -11.72 -4.59 -14.82
CA ARG A 336 -11.25 -5.91 -14.43
C ARG A 336 -10.94 -6.68 -15.70
N PRO A 337 -9.66 -6.91 -16.00
CA PRO A 337 -9.30 -7.58 -17.24
C PRO A 337 -9.86 -8.99 -17.25
N PRO A 338 -10.19 -9.52 -18.44
CA PRO A 338 -10.59 -10.91 -18.57
C PRO A 338 -9.45 -11.81 -18.06
N ALA A 339 -9.82 -12.78 -17.22
CA ALA A 339 -8.90 -13.74 -16.65
C ALA A 339 -9.36 -15.17 -16.98
N GLU A 340 -8.38 -16.05 -17.13
CA GLU A 340 -8.59 -17.47 -17.15
C GLU A 340 -8.37 -18.04 -15.74
N CYS A 341 -9.37 -18.77 -15.24
CA CYS A 341 -9.28 -19.54 -14.00
C CYS A 341 -8.78 -20.96 -14.28
N PHE A 342 -7.96 -21.49 -13.38
CA PHE A 342 -7.56 -22.89 -13.38
C PHE A 342 -7.43 -23.43 -11.96
N GLY A 343 -7.62 -24.73 -11.80
CA GLY A 343 -7.47 -25.42 -10.53
C GLY A 343 -6.03 -25.81 -10.25
N LEU A 344 -5.63 -25.70 -9.00
CA LEU A 344 -4.39 -26.19 -8.46
C LEU A 344 -4.71 -27.19 -7.35
N GLN A 345 -4.61 -28.48 -7.67
CA GLN A 345 -4.85 -29.57 -6.72
C GLN A 345 -3.52 -29.99 -6.08
N CYS A 346 -3.37 -29.86 -4.76
CA CYS A 346 -2.21 -30.45 -4.07
C CYS A 346 -2.21 -31.97 -4.20
N VAL A 347 -1.13 -32.49 -4.78
CA VAL A 347 -0.89 -33.92 -4.94
C VAL A 347 0.26 -34.42 -4.06
N GLY A 348 1.10 -33.51 -3.53
CA GLY A 348 2.17 -33.87 -2.61
C GLY A 348 2.96 -32.69 -2.09
N PHE A 349 4.10 -32.99 -1.48
CA PHE A 349 5.04 -32.01 -0.95
C PHE A 349 6.46 -32.54 -1.11
N ASP A 350 7.33 -31.75 -1.74
CA ASP A 350 8.73 -32.09 -1.97
C ASP A 350 9.57 -31.55 -0.79
N GLU A 351 9.76 -32.41 0.22
CA GLU A 351 10.46 -32.02 1.45
C GLU A 351 11.92 -31.67 1.18
N GLU A 352 12.59 -32.36 0.27
CA GLU A 352 13.99 -32.11 -0.09
C GLU A 352 14.15 -30.71 -0.71
N LEU A 353 13.32 -30.38 -1.70
CA LEU A 353 13.31 -29.04 -2.29
C LEU A 353 12.97 -27.97 -1.25
N TYR A 354 11.98 -28.22 -0.38
CA TYR A 354 11.61 -27.29 0.67
C TYR A 354 12.79 -26.97 1.60
N GLN A 355 13.50 -28.01 2.06
CA GLN A 355 14.67 -27.83 2.91
C GLN A 355 15.81 -27.12 2.17
N GLU A 356 16.05 -27.44 0.90
CA GLU A 356 17.07 -26.75 0.09
C GLU A 356 16.79 -25.24 -0.02
N LEU A 357 15.55 -24.88 -0.35
CA LEU A 357 15.11 -23.48 -0.42
C LEU A 357 15.26 -22.77 0.94
N ARG A 358 14.86 -23.45 2.04
CA ARG A 358 14.98 -22.96 3.42
C ARG A 358 16.43 -22.76 3.84
N THR A 359 17.32 -23.70 3.57
CA THR A 359 18.74 -23.58 3.94
C THR A 359 19.39 -22.39 3.24
N LYS A 360 18.98 -22.08 2.02
CA LYS A 360 19.60 -21.02 1.22
C LYS A 360 19.04 -19.63 1.49
N TRP A 361 17.73 -19.51 1.73
CA TRP A 361 17.05 -18.21 1.87
C TRP A 361 16.08 -18.13 3.04
N GLY A 362 15.72 -19.25 3.66
CA GLY A 362 14.95 -19.23 4.89
C GLY A 362 15.72 -18.37 5.87
N MET A 363 15.11 -17.23 6.23
CA MET A 363 15.72 -16.25 7.11
C MET A 363 16.18 -17.03 8.33
N SER A 364 17.49 -17.16 8.49
CA SER A 364 18.08 -17.61 9.73
C SER A 364 17.75 -16.50 10.71
N GLY A 365 16.53 -16.55 11.26
CA GLY A 365 16.08 -15.69 12.33
C GLY A 365 17.19 -15.72 13.36
N GLY A 366 17.84 -14.57 13.52
CA GLY A 366 19.17 -14.50 14.07
C GLY A 366 19.26 -15.17 15.43
N ASN A 367 19.79 -16.38 15.46
CA ASN A 367 20.89 -16.62 16.35
C ASN A 367 22.10 -16.10 15.61
N GLY A 368 22.42 -14.83 15.89
CA GLY A 368 23.77 -14.31 15.69
C GLY A 368 24.73 -15.19 16.48
N VAL A 369 25.07 -16.36 15.91
CA VAL A 369 26.40 -16.91 16.08
C VAL A 369 27.25 -15.96 15.26
N GLU A 370 27.59 -14.84 15.91
CA GLU A 370 28.79 -14.08 15.66
C GLU A 370 29.90 -15.13 15.62
N LYS A 371 30.15 -15.68 14.43
CA LYS A 371 31.29 -16.53 14.14
C LYS A 371 32.47 -15.62 14.43
N GLN A 372 32.97 -15.70 15.66
CA GLN A 372 34.23 -15.13 16.06
C GLN A 372 35.21 -15.51 14.97
N ARG A 373 35.59 -14.52 14.17
CA ARG A 373 36.77 -14.57 13.31
C ARG A 373 37.98 -14.60 14.25
N GLY A 374 38.19 -15.73 14.90
CA GLY A 374 39.38 -16.06 15.65
C GLY A 374 39.98 -17.30 15.02
N GLY A 375 41.18 -17.16 14.44
CA GLY A 375 41.99 -18.30 14.03
C GLY A 375 42.29 -18.33 12.55
N ALA A 376 43.32 -17.58 12.16
CA ALA A 376 44.10 -17.86 10.97
C ALA A 376 44.56 -19.33 10.98
N SER A 377 43.99 -20.16 10.10
CA SER A 377 44.56 -21.46 9.79
C SER A 377 45.07 -21.45 8.35
N LYS A 378 46.33 -21.81 8.23
CA LYS A 378 47.16 -21.85 7.03
C LYS A 378 46.86 -23.11 6.22
N ARG A 379 46.83 -22.92 4.88
CA ARG A 379 47.18 -23.86 3.79
C ARG A 379 46.19 -25.01 3.47
N PRO A 380 46.33 -25.71 2.32
CA PRO A 380 47.04 -25.42 1.06
C PRO A 380 46.08 -25.49 -0.16
N GLY A 381 46.62 -25.20 -1.35
CA GLY A 381 45.86 -25.10 -2.60
C GLY A 381 45.16 -26.38 -3.03
N GLU A 382 44.03 -26.19 -3.71
CA GLU A 382 43.38 -27.22 -4.51
C GLU A 382 42.86 -26.62 -5.82
N HIS A 383 43.08 -27.41 -6.85
CA HIS A 383 42.94 -27.14 -8.27
C HIS A 383 41.46 -26.94 -8.63
N VAL A 384 41.13 -25.86 -9.34
CA VAL A 384 39.80 -25.67 -9.94
C VAL A 384 39.90 -26.06 -11.42
N PRO A 385 39.22 -27.12 -11.90
CA PRO A 385 39.06 -27.33 -13.33
C PRO A 385 38.10 -26.27 -13.89
N GLN A 386 38.59 -25.53 -14.89
CA GLN A 386 37.76 -24.85 -15.86
C GLN A 386 36.99 -25.91 -16.65
N ASP A 387 35.68 -25.99 -16.48
CA ASP A 387 34.79 -26.28 -17.60
C ASP A 387 33.33 -26.00 -17.25
N VAL A 388 32.49 -25.91 -18.28
CA VAL A 388 31.06 -25.53 -18.31
C VAL A 388 30.84 -24.02 -18.57
N ARG A 389 31.29 -23.60 -19.75
CA ARG A 389 30.56 -22.64 -20.58
C ARG A 389 29.63 -23.42 -21.52
N GLU A 390 28.57 -22.74 -21.92
CA GLU A 390 27.56 -23.15 -22.92
C GLU A 390 26.54 -24.16 -22.44
N TRP A 391 25.35 -23.66 -22.09
CA TRP A 391 24.08 -24.23 -22.57
C TRP A 391 23.08 -23.08 -22.71
N LYS A 392 23.14 -22.44 -23.88
CA LYS A 392 22.06 -21.62 -24.43
C LYS A 392 21.74 -22.19 -25.81
N ARG A 393 20.45 -22.39 -26.05
CA ARG A 393 19.76 -22.73 -27.32
C ARG A 393 19.46 -24.22 -27.55
N THR A 394 18.22 -24.57 -27.26
CA THR A 394 17.41 -25.51 -28.04
C THR A 394 15.97 -24.98 -27.96
N ARG A 395 15.54 -24.13 -28.90
CA ARG A 395 15.07 -24.46 -30.27
C ARG A 395 13.85 -25.38 -30.19
N TRP A 396 12.68 -24.75 -30.12
CA TRP A 396 11.42 -25.37 -30.51
C TRP A 396 11.46 -25.55 -32.03
N SER A 397 11.84 -26.75 -32.47
CA SER A 397 11.56 -27.25 -33.81
C SER A 397 10.21 -27.94 -33.72
N THR A 398 9.17 -27.30 -34.25
CA THR A 398 7.90 -27.96 -34.54
C THR A 398 8.14 -28.91 -35.71
N ASP A 399 8.24 -30.20 -35.41
CA ASP A 399 8.02 -31.24 -36.40
C ASP A 399 6.55 -31.21 -36.81
N LYS A 400 6.32 -30.96 -38.10
CA LYS A 400 5.11 -31.37 -38.79
C LYS A 400 5.41 -32.72 -39.42
N GLY A 401 4.69 -33.75 -39.00
CA GLY A 401 4.84 -35.10 -39.55
C GLY A 401 3.77 -36.06 -39.06
N ASN A 402 2.51 -35.79 -39.44
CA ASN A 402 1.56 -36.73 -40.07
C ASN A 402 0.17 -36.10 -40.20
#